data_AF-A0A2E0TL17-F1
#
_entry.id   AF-A0A2E0TL17-F1
#
_cell.length_a   1.000
_cell.length_b   1.000
_cell.length_c   1.000
_cell.angle_alpha   90.00
_cell.angle_beta   90.00
_cell.angle_gamma   90.00
#
_symmetry.space_group_name_H-M   'P 1'
#
loop_
_entity.id
_entity.type
_entity.pdbx_description
1 polymer ?
#
loop_
_entity_poly.entity_id
_entity_poly.type
_entity_poly.pdbx_seq_one_letter_code
_entity_poly.pdbx_strand_id
1 'polypeptide(L)'
;MARPTPRGPRRVVRPTPQVPKALRGVGVLLVLAMAGGLVHVLGGTNAYTPAGHEGYVYHQPLAFGQREFKETQTGPVSTGWRWRQYVTNIDMRVNTFSEEMQIFSSDNLEVTFEAHARIRLKAGSVQDVVEEYSGSDWYANNVRRPYRTAVRETVRRKLAFEIKDESESLADEILERLREEYSDTPFEFLSMSIGNINYPPSVEERVIANLAAEQRRQRMEVQRQIAEAQASIREIRAGGDARAQQIQQETLTPLFVQHEAAELYRALADDTDDDDGVAQARVMVVVPTRADRAGVPFIYAEDR
;
A
#
# COMPACT_ATOMS: atom_id res chain seq x y z
N MET A 1 42.06 -12.08 -126.95
CA MET A 1 41.37 -11.05 -126.13
C MET A 1 40.37 -11.73 -125.22
N ALA A 2 40.69 -11.92 -123.94
CA ALA A 2 39.73 -12.15 -122.85
C ALA A 2 40.49 -11.96 -121.52
N ARG A 3 40.02 -11.04 -120.68
CA ARG A 3 40.68 -10.55 -119.46
C ARG A 3 40.71 -11.63 -118.36
N PRO A 4 41.74 -11.65 -117.48
CA PRO A 4 41.68 -12.46 -116.27
C PRO A 4 40.74 -11.82 -115.24
N THR A 5 39.88 -12.64 -114.64
CA THR A 5 39.02 -12.30 -113.50
C THR A 5 39.84 -12.10 -112.22
N PRO A 6 39.46 -11.17 -111.33
CA PRO A 6 40.23 -10.90 -110.12
C PRO A 6 40.04 -12.01 -109.08
N ARG A 7 41.16 -12.52 -108.54
CA ARG A 7 41.14 -13.38 -107.35
C ARG A 7 40.61 -12.56 -106.17
N GLY A 8 39.49 -12.98 -105.59
CA GLY A 8 38.94 -12.40 -104.36
C GLY A 8 39.91 -12.50 -103.18
N PRO A 9 39.78 -11.64 -102.17
CA PRO A 9 40.72 -11.59 -101.05
C PRO A 9 40.70 -12.90 -100.27
N ARG A 10 41.90 -13.49 -100.04
CA ARG A 10 42.08 -14.63 -99.14
C ARG A 10 41.56 -14.25 -97.76
N ARG A 11 40.50 -14.93 -97.31
CA ARG A 11 40.00 -14.84 -95.93
C ARG A 11 41.11 -15.34 -95.00
N VAL A 12 41.79 -14.42 -94.33
CA VAL A 12 42.73 -14.75 -93.26
C VAL A 12 41.88 -15.19 -92.07
N VAL A 13 41.79 -16.50 -91.85
CA VAL A 13 41.22 -17.05 -90.62
C VAL A 13 42.18 -16.70 -89.51
N ARG A 14 41.86 -15.66 -88.72
CA ARG A 14 42.60 -15.34 -87.50
C ARG A 14 42.40 -16.52 -86.54
N PRO A 15 43.47 -17.13 -86.01
CA PRO A 15 43.32 -18.15 -84.98
C PRO A 15 42.61 -17.49 -83.80
N THR A 16 41.48 -18.06 -83.38
CA THR A 16 40.84 -17.68 -82.12
C THR A 16 41.86 -17.89 -81.01
N PRO A 17 42.09 -16.90 -80.12
CA PRO A 17 43.04 -17.06 -79.03
C PRO A 17 42.54 -18.18 -78.13
N GLN A 18 43.18 -19.34 -78.22
CA GLN A 18 42.91 -20.47 -77.34
C GLN A 18 43.56 -20.16 -76.00
N VAL A 19 42.76 -19.64 -75.06
CA VAL A 19 43.19 -19.42 -73.69
C VAL A 19 43.69 -20.77 -73.14
N PRO A 20 44.93 -20.89 -72.65
CA PRO A 20 45.46 -22.15 -72.18
C PRO A 20 44.55 -22.69 -71.05
N LYS A 21 44.19 -23.98 -71.12
CA LYS A 21 43.26 -24.62 -70.19
C LYS A 21 43.67 -24.42 -68.72
N ALA A 22 44.97 -24.28 -68.45
CA ALA A 22 45.53 -23.96 -67.14
C ALA A 22 45.10 -22.57 -66.60
N LEU A 23 45.03 -21.53 -67.45
CA LEU A 23 44.58 -20.19 -67.05
C LEU A 23 43.09 -20.16 -66.67
N ARG A 24 42.28 -21.01 -67.32
CA ARG A 24 40.86 -21.19 -66.98
C ARG A 24 40.67 -21.85 -65.62
N GLY A 25 41.51 -22.83 -65.27
CA GLY A 25 41.47 -23.49 -63.96
C GLY A 25 41.84 -22.56 -62.79
N VAL A 26 42.86 -21.71 -62.98
CA VAL A 26 43.27 -20.71 -61.97
C VAL A 26 42.19 -19.64 -61.76
N GLY A 27 41.53 -19.18 -62.82
CA GLY A 27 40.42 -18.23 -62.71
C GLY A 27 39.23 -18.79 -61.93
N VAL A 28 38.88 -20.06 -62.13
CA VAL A 28 37.79 -20.72 -61.37
C VAL A 28 38.14 -20.86 -59.89
N LEU A 29 39.38 -21.23 -59.55
CA LEU A 29 39.85 -21.31 -58.16
C LEU A 29 39.81 -19.95 -57.45
N LEU A 30 40.20 -18.86 -58.11
CA LEU A 30 40.13 -17.51 -57.56
C LEU A 30 38.69 -17.05 -57.31
N VAL A 31 37.77 -17.36 -58.24
CA VAL A 31 36.34 -17.04 -58.06
C VAL A 31 35.74 -17.87 -56.93
N LEU A 32 36.09 -19.15 -56.79
CA LEU A 32 35.65 -19.98 -55.66
C LEU A 32 36.24 -19.52 -54.33
N ALA A 33 37.51 -19.09 -54.30
CA ALA A 33 38.13 -18.53 -53.10
C ALA A 33 37.50 -17.19 -52.70
N MET A 34 37.22 -16.30 -53.67
CA MET A 34 36.49 -15.06 -53.40
C MET A 34 35.05 -15.32 -52.95
N ALA A 35 34.34 -16.25 -53.59
CA ALA A 35 32.98 -16.63 -53.19
C ALA A 35 32.96 -17.24 -51.78
N GLY A 36 33.90 -18.13 -51.46
CA GLY A 36 34.05 -18.71 -50.12
C GLY A 36 34.41 -17.66 -49.06
N GLY A 37 35.31 -16.73 -49.39
CA GLY A 37 35.64 -15.59 -48.53
C GLY A 37 34.44 -14.68 -48.29
N LEU A 38 33.66 -14.38 -49.33
CA LEU A 38 32.45 -13.57 -49.23
C LEU A 38 31.38 -14.25 -48.35
N VAL A 39 31.18 -15.57 -48.48
CA VAL A 39 30.25 -16.34 -47.63
C VAL A 39 30.70 -16.35 -46.16
N HIS A 40 32.01 -16.44 -45.91
CA HIS A 40 32.54 -16.35 -44.55
C HIS A 40 32.36 -14.97 -43.93
N VAL A 41 32.60 -13.89 -44.70
CA VAL A 41 32.40 -12.51 -44.24
C VAL A 41 30.92 -12.21 -43.99
N LEU A 42 30.03 -12.62 -44.90
CA LEU A 42 28.58 -12.40 -44.76
C LEU A 42 27.96 -13.20 -43.62
N GLY A 43 28.50 -14.39 -43.32
CA GLY A 43 28.02 -15.21 -42.20
C GLY A 43 28.76 -14.95 -40.89
N GLY A 44 29.83 -14.17 -40.89
CA GLY A 44 30.61 -13.89 -39.69
C GLY A 44 29.96 -12.85 -38.81
N THR A 45 29.86 -13.15 -37.53
CA THR A 45 29.30 -12.28 -36.51
C THR A 45 30.27 -12.20 -35.34
N ASN A 46 30.35 -11.03 -34.73
CA ASN A 46 31.07 -10.83 -33.47
C ASN A 46 30.07 -10.42 -32.39
N ALA A 47 29.52 -11.42 -31.70
CA ALA A 47 28.54 -11.19 -30.65
C ALA A 47 29.20 -10.54 -29.43
N TYR A 48 28.55 -9.51 -28.89
CA TYR A 48 29.03 -8.76 -27.73
C TYR A 48 27.96 -8.73 -26.64
N THR A 49 28.37 -9.03 -25.41
CA THR A 49 27.52 -8.89 -24.22
C THR A 49 28.01 -7.73 -23.37
N PRO A 50 27.17 -6.69 -23.18
CA PRO A 50 27.48 -5.56 -22.32
C PRO A 50 27.63 -5.94 -20.84
N ALA A 51 28.26 -5.06 -20.06
CA ALA A 51 28.35 -5.25 -18.61
C ALA A 51 26.96 -5.34 -17.94
N GLY A 52 26.83 -6.22 -16.95
CA GLY A 52 25.57 -6.48 -16.24
C GLY A 52 24.55 -7.31 -17.00
N HIS A 53 24.86 -7.70 -18.24
CA HIS A 53 24.05 -8.65 -18.99
C HIS A 53 24.71 -10.03 -19.01
N GLU A 54 23.89 -11.06 -19.11
CA GLU A 54 24.31 -12.38 -19.51
C GLU A 54 23.80 -12.66 -20.93
N GLY A 55 24.69 -13.19 -21.76
CA GLY A 55 24.42 -13.50 -23.14
C GLY A 55 24.16 -14.99 -23.32
N TYR A 56 23.02 -15.32 -23.91
CA TYR A 56 22.73 -16.65 -24.42
C TYR A 56 23.23 -16.75 -25.87
N VAL A 57 24.31 -17.49 -26.10
CA VAL A 57 24.91 -17.65 -27.43
C VAL A 57 24.29 -18.85 -28.14
N TYR A 58 23.71 -18.61 -29.31
CA TYR A 58 23.10 -19.65 -30.13
C TYR A 58 23.61 -19.62 -31.57
N HIS A 59 23.59 -20.78 -32.22
CA HIS A 59 23.89 -20.92 -33.64
C HIS A 59 22.60 -20.96 -34.47
N GLN A 60 22.55 -20.16 -35.55
CA GLN A 60 21.42 -20.16 -36.48
C GLN A 60 21.79 -20.98 -37.74
N PRO A 61 21.07 -22.05 -38.12
CA PRO A 61 21.32 -22.84 -39.33
C PRO A 61 20.81 -22.14 -40.61
N LEU A 62 21.33 -22.52 -41.80
CA LEU A 62 21.17 -21.74 -43.05
C LEU A 62 19.80 -21.91 -43.72
N ALA A 63 19.19 -23.08 -43.55
CA ALA A 63 17.94 -23.42 -44.21
C ALA A 63 17.03 -24.28 -43.34
N PHE A 64 17.59 -25.28 -42.64
CA PHE A 64 16.82 -26.23 -41.84
C PHE A 64 17.53 -26.51 -40.51
N GLY A 65 16.78 -26.48 -39.41
CA GLY A 65 17.26 -26.77 -38.05
C GLY A 65 16.73 -25.78 -37.01
N GLN A 66 16.67 -26.22 -35.76
CA GLN A 66 16.35 -25.36 -34.62
C GLN A 66 17.60 -24.56 -34.20
N ARG A 67 17.39 -23.47 -33.47
CA ARG A 67 18.48 -22.74 -32.82
C ARG A 67 19.13 -23.66 -31.80
N GLU A 68 20.45 -23.81 -31.90
CA GLU A 68 21.21 -24.65 -30.98
C GLU A 68 21.94 -23.76 -29.98
N PHE A 69 21.74 -24.01 -28.69
CA PHE A 69 22.53 -23.42 -27.63
C PHE A 69 24.00 -23.80 -27.79
N LYS A 70 24.92 -22.86 -27.54
CA LYS A 70 26.36 -23.10 -27.58
C LYS A 70 27.03 -22.81 -26.26
N GLU A 71 26.83 -21.60 -25.72
CA GLU A 71 27.54 -21.13 -24.54
C GLU A 71 26.80 -19.95 -23.89
N THR A 72 27.02 -19.77 -22.59
CA THR A 72 26.62 -18.56 -21.86
C THR A 72 27.81 -17.64 -21.68
N GLN A 73 27.61 -16.34 -21.83
CA GLN A 73 28.70 -15.36 -21.65
C GLN A 73 28.30 -14.24 -20.66
N THR A 74 29.10 -14.01 -19.62
CA THR A 74 28.88 -12.93 -18.64
C THR A 74 29.67 -11.69 -19.04
N GLY A 75 28.99 -10.56 -19.24
CA GLY A 75 29.62 -9.35 -19.76
C GLY A 75 30.55 -8.62 -18.78
N PRO A 76 31.44 -7.73 -19.28
CA PRO A 76 31.61 -7.35 -20.68
C PRO A 76 32.55 -8.31 -21.42
N VAL A 77 32.03 -9.06 -22.39
CA VAL A 77 32.81 -10.01 -23.18
C VAL A 77 32.26 -10.13 -24.60
N SER A 78 33.12 -10.53 -25.53
CA SER A 78 32.76 -10.78 -26.91
C SER A 78 33.23 -12.18 -27.31
N THR A 79 32.44 -12.90 -28.09
CA THR A 79 32.75 -14.27 -28.52
C THR A 79 33.88 -14.32 -29.56
N GLY A 80 34.29 -13.17 -30.08
CA GLY A 80 35.18 -13.04 -31.23
C GLY A 80 34.47 -13.37 -32.54
N TRP A 81 35.22 -13.40 -33.63
CA TRP A 81 34.68 -13.73 -34.95
C TRP A 81 34.21 -15.19 -34.98
N ARG A 82 32.91 -15.39 -35.09
CA ARG A 82 32.29 -16.71 -35.18
C ARG A 82 31.32 -16.74 -36.35
N TRP A 83 31.21 -17.88 -37.01
CA TRP A 83 30.29 -18.01 -38.14
C TRP A 83 28.88 -18.29 -37.64
N ARG A 84 27.96 -17.35 -37.88
CA ARG A 84 26.51 -17.44 -37.66
C ARG A 84 26.14 -17.76 -36.20
N GLN A 85 26.94 -17.25 -35.26
CA GLN A 85 26.64 -17.28 -33.84
C GLN A 85 26.12 -15.92 -33.40
N TYR A 86 24.97 -15.91 -32.75
CA TYR A 86 24.31 -14.70 -32.29
C TYR A 86 24.14 -14.79 -30.78
N VAL A 87 23.94 -13.64 -30.15
CA VAL A 87 23.73 -13.55 -28.70
C VAL A 87 22.41 -12.85 -28.40
N THR A 88 21.65 -13.42 -27.47
CA THR A 88 20.54 -12.75 -26.81
C THR A 88 21.03 -12.27 -25.45
N ASN A 89 21.14 -10.95 -25.28
CA ASN A 89 21.57 -10.36 -24.03
C ASN A 89 20.37 -10.14 -23.11
N ILE A 90 20.43 -10.69 -21.91
CA ILE A 90 19.44 -10.52 -20.85
C ILE A 90 20.09 -9.68 -19.74
N ASP A 91 19.38 -8.65 -19.27
CA ASP A 91 19.84 -7.83 -18.15
C ASP A 91 19.66 -8.61 -16.83
N MET A 92 20.77 -8.86 -16.14
CA MET A 92 20.80 -9.57 -14.87
C MET A 92 20.79 -8.61 -13.67
N ARG A 93 20.68 -7.29 -13.92
CA ARG A 93 20.63 -6.28 -12.86
C ARG A 93 19.27 -6.26 -12.18
N VAL A 94 19.27 -5.63 -11.02
CA VAL A 94 18.03 -5.38 -10.27
C VAL A 94 17.20 -4.37 -11.06
N ASN A 95 16.00 -4.79 -11.44
CA ASN A 95 15.03 -3.94 -12.11
C ASN A 95 13.79 -3.76 -11.22
N THR A 96 13.23 -2.55 -11.26
CA THR A 96 11.99 -2.22 -10.55
C THR A 96 10.82 -2.34 -11.51
N PHE A 97 9.86 -3.18 -11.17
CA PHE A 97 8.62 -3.37 -11.93
C PHE A 97 7.47 -2.75 -11.14
N SER A 98 6.79 -1.78 -11.75
CA SER A 98 5.65 -1.07 -11.16
C SER A 98 4.37 -1.55 -11.82
N GLU A 99 3.42 -2.02 -11.01
CA GLU A 99 2.11 -2.45 -11.49
C GLU A 99 1.01 -1.67 -10.78
N GLU A 100 0.19 -0.98 -11.57
CA GLU A 100 -1.03 -0.34 -11.07
C GLU A 100 -2.15 -1.38 -10.97
N MET A 101 -2.87 -1.34 -9.84
CA MET A 101 -3.91 -2.30 -9.51
C MET A 101 -5.11 -1.61 -8.89
N GLN A 102 -6.29 -2.01 -9.36
CA GLN A 102 -7.60 -1.61 -8.82
C GLN A 102 -8.27 -2.86 -8.28
N ILE A 103 -8.45 -2.93 -6.96
CA ILE A 103 -8.91 -4.12 -6.24
C ILE A 103 -9.92 -3.71 -5.17
N PHE A 104 -10.89 -4.59 -4.91
CA PHE A 104 -11.80 -4.45 -3.79
C PHE A 104 -11.19 -5.02 -2.51
N SER A 105 -11.24 -4.23 -1.43
CA SER A 105 -10.88 -4.63 -0.07
C SER A 105 -11.91 -5.58 0.55
N SER A 106 -11.64 -6.09 1.76
CA SER A 106 -12.55 -7.00 2.46
C SER A 106 -13.91 -6.37 2.81
N ASP A 107 -13.95 -5.06 2.99
CA ASP A 107 -15.16 -4.25 3.23
C ASP A 107 -15.85 -3.78 1.94
N ASN A 108 -15.48 -4.38 0.80
CA ASN A 108 -16.05 -4.12 -0.52
C ASN A 108 -15.89 -2.65 -0.96
N LEU A 109 -14.77 -2.03 -0.60
CA LEU A 109 -14.38 -0.72 -1.07
C LEU A 109 -13.34 -0.87 -2.17
N GLU A 110 -13.48 -0.06 -3.21
CA GLU A 110 -12.53 -0.02 -4.30
C GLU A 110 -11.29 0.77 -3.89
N VAL A 111 -10.12 0.20 -4.12
CA VAL A 111 -8.83 0.84 -3.81
C VAL A 111 -7.93 0.71 -5.03
N THR A 112 -7.35 1.83 -5.45
CA THR A 112 -6.34 1.87 -6.52
C THR A 112 -4.98 2.13 -5.89
N PHE A 113 -3.97 1.34 -6.24
CA PHE A 113 -2.61 1.50 -5.71
C PHE A 113 -1.57 0.99 -6.72
N GLU A 114 -0.32 1.39 -6.49
CA GLU A 114 0.84 0.94 -7.25
C GLU A 114 1.67 -0.03 -6.40
N ALA A 115 1.99 -1.19 -6.95
CA ALA A 115 2.85 -2.18 -6.33
C ALA A 115 4.18 -2.25 -7.08
N HIS A 116 5.27 -1.89 -6.40
CA HIS A 116 6.62 -1.92 -6.95
C HIS A 116 7.38 -3.14 -6.42
N ALA A 117 7.86 -3.99 -7.33
CA ALA A 117 8.71 -5.13 -7.01
C ALA A 117 10.12 -4.93 -7.58
N ARG A 118 11.14 -5.12 -6.76
CA ARG A 118 12.55 -5.15 -7.20
C ARG A 118 12.95 -6.60 -7.42
N ILE A 119 13.14 -6.96 -8.68
CA ILE A 119 13.37 -8.33 -9.11
C ILE A 119 14.71 -8.40 -9.84
N ARG A 120 15.43 -9.50 -9.65
CA ARG A 120 16.69 -9.81 -10.34
C ARG A 120 16.65 -11.27 -10.82
N LEU A 121 17.44 -11.59 -11.84
CA LEU A 121 17.69 -12.96 -12.26
C LEU A 121 18.91 -13.54 -11.53
N LYS A 122 18.86 -14.84 -11.21
CA LYS A 122 20.01 -15.57 -10.64
C LYS A 122 21.17 -15.58 -11.64
N ALA A 123 22.39 -15.31 -11.17
CA ALA A 123 23.56 -15.33 -12.05
C ALA A 123 23.76 -16.75 -12.64
N GLY A 124 24.06 -16.83 -13.93
CA GLY A 124 24.26 -18.08 -14.66
C GLY A 124 22.97 -18.77 -15.11
N SER A 125 21.78 -18.22 -14.82
CA SER A 125 20.50 -18.84 -15.20
C SER A 125 19.97 -18.38 -16.56
N VAL A 126 20.79 -17.70 -17.38
CA VAL A 126 20.36 -17.13 -18.66
C VAL A 126 19.86 -18.19 -19.65
N GLN A 127 20.41 -19.40 -19.59
CA GLN A 127 19.94 -20.51 -20.42
C GLN A 127 18.48 -20.86 -20.10
N ASP A 128 18.19 -21.14 -18.83
CA ASP A 128 16.83 -21.46 -18.37
C ASP A 128 15.86 -20.33 -18.70
N VAL A 129 16.27 -19.07 -18.48
CA VAL A 129 15.43 -17.90 -18.77
C VAL A 129 15.06 -17.81 -20.25
N VAL A 130 16.01 -18.08 -21.15
CA VAL A 130 15.77 -18.00 -22.61
C VAL A 130 15.01 -19.21 -23.14
N GLU A 131 15.31 -20.41 -22.66
CA GLU A 131 14.72 -21.65 -23.15
C GLU A 131 13.33 -21.91 -22.56
N GLU A 132 13.13 -21.66 -21.27
CA GLU A 132 11.88 -21.97 -20.55
C GLU A 132 11.01 -20.73 -20.32
N TYR A 133 11.62 -19.57 -20.03
CA TYR A 133 10.90 -18.40 -19.54
C TYR A 133 10.80 -17.23 -20.54
N SER A 134 10.78 -17.49 -21.85
CA SER A 134 10.57 -16.47 -22.89
C SER A 134 11.65 -15.38 -23.01
N GLY A 135 12.86 -15.62 -22.50
CA GLY A 135 14.01 -14.72 -22.72
C GLY A 135 13.77 -13.31 -22.20
N SER A 136 13.78 -12.31 -23.07
CA SER A 136 13.65 -10.88 -22.68
C SER A 136 12.29 -10.53 -22.06
N ASP A 137 11.22 -11.25 -22.44
CA ASP A 137 9.85 -10.97 -21.98
C ASP A 137 9.45 -11.81 -20.75
N TRP A 138 10.44 -12.34 -20.02
CA TRP A 138 10.24 -13.23 -18.88
C TRP A 138 9.27 -12.67 -17.85
N TYR A 139 9.37 -11.38 -17.54
CA TYR A 139 8.49 -10.74 -16.56
C TYR A 139 7.04 -10.71 -17.05
N ALA A 140 6.81 -10.25 -18.28
CA ALA A 140 5.47 -10.06 -18.83
C ALA A 140 4.69 -11.38 -18.97
N ASN A 141 5.39 -12.47 -19.29
CA ASN A 141 4.78 -13.75 -19.58
C ASN A 141 4.66 -14.64 -18.34
N ASN A 142 5.68 -14.67 -17.47
CA ASN A 142 5.75 -15.65 -16.37
C ASN A 142 5.51 -15.04 -14.98
N VAL A 143 5.92 -13.79 -14.75
CA VAL A 143 5.91 -13.19 -13.40
C VAL A 143 4.73 -12.26 -13.18
N ARG A 144 4.38 -11.44 -14.17
CA ARG A 144 3.36 -10.38 -14.03
C ARG A 144 2.00 -10.92 -13.59
N ARG A 145 1.54 -12.05 -14.12
CA ARG A 145 0.23 -12.62 -13.75
C ARG A 145 0.24 -13.19 -12.33
N PRO A 146 1.14 -14.10 -11.93
CA PRO A 146 1.20 -14.58 -10.55
C PRO A 146 1.44 -13.46 -9.54
N TYR A 147 2.33 -12.50 -9.85
CA TYR A 147 2.56 -11.32 -9.03
C TYR A 147 1.26 -10.55 -8.75
N ARG A 148 0.52 -10.20 -9.81
CA ARG A 148 -0.79 -9.54 -9.67
C ARG A 148 -1.81 -10.38 -8.90
N THR A 149 -1.74 -11.70 -9.00
CA THR A 149 -2.61 -12.59 -8.21
C THR A 149 -2.24 -12.57 -6.73
N ALA A 150 -0.96 -12.72 -6.38
CA ALA A 150 -0.47 -12.70 -5.01
C ALA A 150 -0.80 -11.38 -4.30
N VAL A 151 -0.56 -10.25 -4.97
CA VAL A 151 -0.92 -8.92 -4.45
C VAL A 151 -2.42 -8.82 -4.23
N ARG A 152 -3.24 -9.21 -5.23
CA ARG A 152 -4.70 -9.12 -5.14
C ARG A 152 -5.27 -9.95 -4.00
N GLU A 153 -4.81 -11.17 -3.82
CA GLU A 153 -5.32 -12.05 -2.76
C GLU A 153 -4.98 -11.55 -1.37
N THR A 154 -3.79 -11.00 -1.20
CA THR A 154 -3.33 -10.48 0.09
C THR A 154 -4.10 -9.21 0.45
N VAL A 155 -4.23 -8.27 -0.49
CA VAL A 155 -4.97 -7.01 -0.31
C VAL A 155 -6.47 -7.25 -0.04
N ARG A 156 -7.10 -8.23 -0.72
CA ARG A 156 -8.53 -8.54 -0.54
C ARG A 156 -8.88 -8.97 0.90
N ARG A 157 -7.90 -9.45 1.67
CA ARG A 157 -8.11 -9.86 3.07
C ARG A 157 -8.04 -8.71 4.07
N LYS A 158 -7.57 -7.54 3.64
CA LYS A 158 -7.38 -6.36 4.50
C LYS A 158 -8.51 -5.35 4.33
N LEU A 159 -8.80 -4.63 5.41
CA LEU A 159 -9.71 -3.49 5.38
C LEU A 159 -9.08 -2.34 4.59
N ALA A 160 -9.88 -1.59 3.83
CA ALA A 160 -9.36 -0.54 2.96
C ALA A 160 -8.44 0.45 3.69
N PHE A 161 -8.81 0.85 4.91
CA PHE A 161 -8.07 1.81 5.72
C PHE A 161 -6.72 1.25 6.22
N GLU A 162 -6.69 -0.03 6.59
CA GLU A 162 -5.48 -0.68 7.11
C GLU A 162 -4.42 -0.88 6.02
N ILE A 163 -4.80 -0.90 4.73
CA ILE A 163 -3.85 -1.05 3.62
C ILE A 163 -2.78 0.06 3.65
N LYS A 164 -3.15 1.28 4.04
CA LYS A 164 -2.20 2.40 4.13
C LYS A 164 -1.27 2.25 5.33
N ASP A 165 -1.85 1.94 6.49
CA ASP A 165 -1.13 1.88 7.76
C ASP A 165 -0.23 0.64 7.85
N GLU A 166 -0.67 -0.49 7.27
CA GLU A 166 0.06 -1.77 7.25
C GLU A 166 0.74 -2.06 5.90
N SER A 167 0.94 -1.05 5.06
CA SER A 167 1.51 -1.22 3.71
C SER A 167 2.87 -1.92 3.69
N GLU A 168 3.72 -1.66 4.68
CA GLU A 168 5.02 -2.32 4.87
C GLU A 168 4.86 -3.80 5.22
N SER A 169 4.04 -4.11 6.24
CA SER A 169 3.76 -5.49 6.65
C SER A 169 3.11 -6.30 5.52
N LEU A 170 2.25 -5.66 4.72
CA LEU A 170 1.61 -6.28 3.57
C LEU A 170 2.62 -6.58 2.45
N ALA A 171 3.54 -5.66 2.20
CA ALA A 171 4.61 -5.86 1.23
C ALA A 171 5.54 -7.01 1.66
N ASP A 172 5.87 -7.13 2.94
CA ASP A 172 6.66 -8.23 3.48
C ASP A 172 5.95 -9.59 3.35
N GLU A 173 4.66 -9.65 3.67
CA GLU A 173 3.84 -10.87 3.52
C GLU A 173 3.81 -11.34 2.05
N ILE A 174 3.60 -10.41 1.11
CA ILE A 174 3.59 -10.73 -0.32
C ILE A 174 4.99 -11.15 -0.79
N LEU A 175 6.03 -10.49 -0.32
CA LEU A 175 7.41 -10.79 -0.67
C LEU A 175 7.82 -12.19 -0.20
N GLU A 176 7.46 -12.58 1.02
CA GLU A 176 7.74 -13.91 1.57
C GLU A 176 7.03 -15.00 0.74
N ARG A 177 5.75 -14.80 0.45
CA ARG A 177 4.97 -15.71 -0.41
C ARG A 177 5.59 -15.87 -1.79
N LEU A 178 6.00 -14.76 -2.43
CA LEU A 178 6.62 -14.81 -3.76
C LEU A 178 8.00 -15.47 -3.72
N ARG A 179 8.78 -15.28 -2.66
CA ARG A 179 10.08 -15.95 -2.50
C ARG A 179 9.93 -17.46 -2.37
N GLU A 180 8.90 -17.92 -1.66
CA GLU A 180 8.59 -19.33 -1.53
C GLU A 180 8.11 -19.92 -2.87
N GLU A 181 7.19 -19.25 -3.57
CA GLU A 181 6.67 -19.71 -4.86
C GLU A 181 7.74 -19.78 -5.97
N TYR A 182 8.72 -18.87 -5.93
CA TYR A 182 9.76 -18.76 -6.94
C TYR A 182 11.13 -19.31 -6.51
N SER A 183 11.22 -20.05 -5.39
CA SER A 183 12.49 -20.57 -4.85
C SER A 183 13.27 -21.39 -5.88
N ASP A 184 12.54 -22.21 -6.65
CA ASP A 184 13.08 -23.17 -7.62
C ASP A 184 13.30 -22.58 -9.02
N THR A 185 12.96 -21.29 -9.19
CA THR A 185 13.02 -20.59 -10.48
C THR A 185 14.26 -19.69 -10.59
N PRO A 186 14.61 -19.19 -11.78
CA PRO A 186 15.70 -18.20 -11.95
C PRO A 186 15.37 -16.80 -11.42
N PHE A 187 14.18 -16.55 -10.87
CA PHE A 187 13.73 -15.22 -10.42
C PHE A 187 14.01 -14.99 -8.93
N GLU A 188 14.58 -13.85 -8.58
CA GLU A 188 14.82 -13.43 -7.20
C GLU A 188 14.07 -12.14 -6.87
N PHE A 189 13.17 -12.21 -5.89
CA PHE A 189 12.48 -11.06 -5.34
C PHE A 189 13.28 -10.45 -4.19
N LEU A 190 13.80 -9.24 -4.38
CA LEU A 190 14.67 -8.57 -3.41
C LEU A 190 13.89 -7.73 -2.42
N SER A 191 12.97 -6.91 -2.90
CA SER A 191 12.12 -6.08 -2.07
C SER A 191 10.81 -5.75 -2.77
N MET A 192 9.81 -5.39 -2.00
CA MET A 192 8.52 -4.95 -2.49
C MET A 192 8.08 -3.70 -1.73
N SER A 193 7.36 -2.81 -2.40
CA SER A 193 6.71 -1.66 -1.75
C SER A 193 5.37 -1.36 -2.40
N ILE A 194 4.39 -0.99 -1.59
CA ILE A 194 3.06 -0.56 -2.04
C ILE A 194 2.96 0.95 -1.85
N GLY A 195 2.61 1.67 -2.91
CA GLY A 195 2.57 3.13 -2.94
C GLY A 195 1.36 3.66 -3.71
N ASN A 196 1.24 4.99 -3.72
CA ASN A 196 0.19 5.72 -4.45
C ASN A 196 -1.24 5.19 -4.22
N ILE A 197 -1.60 4.96 -2.95
CA ILE A 197 -2.92 4.43 -2.59
C ILE A 197 -3.96 5.55 -2.70
N ASN A 198 -4.87 5.39 -3.65
CA ASN A 198 -5.97 6.31 -3.95
C ASN A 198 -7.31 5.66 -3.60
N TYR A 199 -8.11 6.38 -2.81
CA TYR A 199 -9.47 5.98 -2.45
C TYR A 199 -10.49 6.75 -3.31
N PRO A 200 -11.57 6.12 -3.77
CA PRO A 200 -12.68 6.81 -4.41
C PRO A 200 -13.28 7.85 -3.44
N PRO A 201 -13.78 9.00 -3.94
CA PRO A 201 -14.40 10.03 -3.09
C PRO A 201 -15.57 9.51 -2.23
N SER A 202 -16.33 8.52 -2.75
CA SER A 202 -17.43 7.88 -2.03
C SER A 202 -16.98 7.08 -0.80
N VAL A 203 -15.73 6.62 -0.77
CA VAL A 203 -15.12 5.95 0.40
C VAL A 203 -14.79 6.98 1.46
N GLU A 204 -14.19 8.11 1.08
CA GLU A 204 -13.89 9.19 2.01
C GLU A 204 -15.15 9.66 2.74
N GLU A 205 -16.27 9.82 2.04
CA GLU A 205 -17.57 10.15 2.65
C GLU A 205 -18.08 9.05 3.61
N ARG A 206 -18.03 7.77 3.22
CA ARG A 206 -18.47 6.67 4.10
C ARG A 206 -17.55 6.49 5.31
N VAL A 207 -16.25 6.72 5.16
CA VAL A 207 -15.26 6.69 6.23
C VAL A 207 -15.51 7.84 7.21
N ILE A 208 -15.73 9.06 6.70
CA ILE A 208 -16.12 10.20 7.54
C ILE A 208 -17.43 9.90 8.28
N ALA A 209 -18.42 9.30 7.60
CA ALA A 209 -19.69 8.93 8.19
C ALA A 209 -19.55 7.85 9.29
N ASN A 210 -18.75 6.81 9.04
CA ASN A 210 -18.48 5.72 9.99
C ASN A 210 -17.69 6.22 11.21
N LEU A 211 -16.64 7.04 11.00
CA LEU A 211 -15.89 7.65 12.08
C LEU A 211 -16.78 8.57 12.93
N ALA A 212 -17.64 9.37 12.28
CA ALA A 212 -18.60 10.21 12.97
C ALA A 212 -19.65 9.38 13.73
N ALA A 213 -20.06 8.22 13.22
CA ALA A 213 -20.97 7.31 13.92
C ALA A 213 -20.29 6.68 15.15
N GLU A 214 -19.04 6.23 15.01
CA GLU A 214 -18.27 5.64 16.11
C GLU A 214 -17.99 6.67 17.21
N GLN A 215 -17.58 7.88 16.85
CA GLN A 215 -17.40 8.98 17.81
C GLN A 215 -18.73 9.34 18.51
N ARG A 216 -19.85 9.33 17.78
CA ARG A 216 -21.18 9.52 18.38
C ARG A 216 -21.52 8.41 19.37
N ARG A 217 -21.24 7.15 19.03
CA ARG A 217 -21.43 6.00 19.92
C ARG A 217 -20.60 6.12 21.20
N GLN A 218 -19.32 6.46 21.07
CA GLN A 218 -18.42 6.67 22.21
C GLN A 218 -18.91 7.81 23.11
N ARG A 219 -19.34 8.93 22.52
CA ARG A 219 -19.92 10.07 23.28
C ARG A 219 -21.19 9.66 24.01
N MET A 220 -22.09 8.91 23.38
CA MET A 220 -23.31 8.42 24.02
C MET A 220 -23.02 7.46 25.16
N GLU A 221 -22.02 6.59 25.02
CA GLU A 221 -21.59 5.67 26.06
C GLU A 221 -21.01 6.41 27.28
N VAL A 222 -20.16 7.42 27.04
CA VAL A 222 -19.67 8.31 28.11
C VAL A 222 -20.83 9.07 28.77
N GLN A 223 -21.79 9.57 27.99
CA GLN A 223 -22.98 10.23 28.54
C GLN A 223 -23.84 9.28 29.38
N ARG A 224 -24.00 8.03 28.95
CA ARG A 224 -24.69 6.98 29.70
C ARG A 224 -24.02 6.75 31.06
N GLN A 225 -22.69 6.59 31.07
CA GLN A 225 -21.91 6.43 32.30
C GLN A 225 -22.03 7.63 33.24
N ILE A 226 -22.02 8.86 32.71
CA ILE A 226 -22.24 10.08 33.49
C ILE A 226 -23.64 10.09 34.10
N ALA A 227 -24.68 9.75 33.32
CA ALA A 227 -26.06 9.72 33.79
C ALA A 227 -26.26 8.67 34.90
N GLU A 228 -25.66 7.49 34.77
CA GLU A 228 -25.67 6.44 35.79
C GLU A 228 -24.97 6.88 37.08
N ALA A 229 -23.80 7.50 36.96
CA ALA A 229 -23.09 8.06 38.11
C ALA A 229 -23.93 9.17 38.79
N GLN A 230 -24.57 10.04 38.03
CA GLN A 230 -25.44 11.09 38.57
C GLN A 230 -26.70 10.53 39.26
N ALA A 231 -27.30 9.47 38.72
CA ALA A 231 -28.42 8.77 39.35
C ALA A 231 -28.00 8.16 40.69
N SER A 232 -26.85 7.47 40.73
CA SER A 232 -26.29 6.90 41.97
C SER A 232 -25.98 7.99 43.01
N ILE A 233 -25.37 9.11 42.61
CA ILE A 233 -25.13 10.25 43.50
C ILE A 233 -26.45 10.77 44.07
N ARG A 234 -27.52 10.85 43.26
CA ARG A 234 -28.83 11.31 43.71
C ARG A 234 -29.47 10.36 44.71
N GLU A 235 -29.37 9.05 44.50
CA GLU A 235 -29.86 8.04 45.44
C GLU A 235 -29.11 8.10 46.77
N ILE A 236 -27.77 8.17 46.73
CA ILE A 236 -26.93 8.30 47.92
C ILE A 236 -27.28 9.58 48.67
N ARG A 237 -27.45 10.70 47.95
CA ARG A 237 -27.82 11.99 48.53
C ARG A 237 -29.21 11.95 49.15
N ALA A 238 -30.20 11.41 48.45
CA ALA A 238 -31.55 11.25 48.98
C ALA A 238 -31.58 10.36 50.23
N GLY A 239 -30.80 9.27 50.25
CA GLY A 239 -30.63 8.42 51.43
C GLY A 239 -29.91 9.13 52.58
N GLY A 240 -28.91 9.98 52.28
CA GLY A 240 -28.23 10.83 53.24
C GLY A 240 -29.15 11.88 53.85
N ASP A 241 -29.92 12.59 53.02
CA ASP A 241 -30.88 13.61 53.42
C ASP A 241 -32.01 13.00 54.24
N ALA A 242 -32.56 11.85 53.84
CA ALA A 242 -33.58 11.13 54.60
C ALA A 242 -33.06 10.70 55.99
N ARG A 243 -31.82 10.18 56.06
CA ARG A 243 -31.21 9.80 57.34
C ARG A 243 -30.92 11.02 58.22
N ALA A 244 -30.47 12.13 57.64
CA ALA A 244 -30.27 13.38 58.37
C ALA A 244 -31.58 13.93 58.95
N GLN A 245 -32.67 13.90 58.17
CA GLN A 245 -34.00 14.29 58.64
C GLN A 245 -34.51 13.38 59.77
N GLN A 246 -34.29 12.07 59.66
CA GLN A 246 -34.68 11.12 60.71
C GLN A 246 -33.92 11.40 62.02
N ILE A 247 -32.60 11.60 61.96
CA ILE A 247 -31.79 11.96 63.13
C ILE A 247 -32.28 13.26 63.74
N GLN A 248 -32.55 14.30 62.94
CA GLN A 248 -33.10 15.54 63.43
C GLN A 248 -34.46 15.33 64.13
N GLN A 249 -35.39 14.59 63.54
CA GLN A 249 -36.69 14.28 64.16
C GLN A 249 -36.56 13.52 65.47
N GLU A 250 -35.62 12.56 65.57
CA GLU A 250 -35.34 11.82 66.80
C GLU A 250 -34.71 12.70 67.89
N THR A 251 -33.95 13.74 67.50
CA THR A 251 -33.25 14.65 68.44
C THR A 251 -34.12 15.84 68.86
N LEU A 252 -35.13 16.20 68.05
CA LEU A 252 -36.14 17.23 68.34
C LEU A 252 -37.10 16.75 69.43
N THR A 253 -36.60 16.72 70.66
CA THR A 253 -37.42 16.54 71.85
C THR A 253 -38.28 17.80 72.04
N PRO A 254 -39.56 17.73 72.47
CA PRO A 254 -40.40 18.92 72.66
C PRO A 254 -39.76 20.02 73.52
N LEU A 255 -38.91 19.63 74.47
CA LEU A 255 -38.15 20.54 75.32
C LEU A 255 -37.03 21.30 74.56
N PHE A 256 -36.39 20.65 73.59
CA PHE A 256 -35.31 21.22 72.78
C PHE A 256 -35.85 22.28 71.80
N VAL A 257 -36.99 22.00 71.15
CA VAL A 257 -37.67 22.99 70.28
C VAL A 257 -38.09 24.23 71.07
N GLN A 258 -38.54 24.05 72.31
CA GLN A 258 -38.88 25.17 73.20
C GLN A 258 -37.64 25.97 73.61
N HIS A 259 -36.51 25.31 73.87
CA HIS A 259 -35.26 25.97 74.19
C HIS A 259 -34.75 26.83 73.02
N GLU A 260 -34.73 26.25 71.81
CA GLU A 260 -34.29 26.96 70.60
C GLU A 260 -35.18 28.18 70.30
N ALA A 261 -36.51 28.03 70.44
CA ALA A 261 -37.44 29.13 70.29
C ALA A 261 -37.19 30.25 71.33
N ALA A 262 -36.89 29.89 72.58
CA ALA A 262 -36.59 30.85 73.64
C ALA A 262 -35.28 31.61 73.40
N GLU A 263 -34.24 30.96 72.88
CA GLU A 263 -33.00 31.63 72.49
C GLU A 263 -33.21 32.59 71.33
N LEU A 264 -34.00 32.20 70.32
CA LEU A 264 -34.35 33.08 69.21
C LEU A 264 -35.11 34.34 69.70
N TYR A 265 -36.04 34.17 70.65
CA TYR A 265 -36.74 35.29 71.27
C TYR A 265 -35.81 36.21 72.06
N ARG A 266 -34.82 35.65 72.76
CA ARG A 266 -33.81 36.46 73.47
C ARG A 266 -32.95 37.24 72.47
N ALA A 267 -32.45 36.60 71.42
CA ALA A 267 -31.64 37.27 70.40
C ALA A 267 -32.39 38.40 69.68
N LEU A 268 -33.68 38.20 69.35
CA LEU A 268 -34.54 39.24 68.79
C LEU A 268 -34.81 40.40 69.76
N ALA A 269 -34.89 40.13 71.06
CA ALA A 269 -35.03 41.16 72.08
C ALA A 269 -33.73 41.95 72.27
N ASP A 270 -32.58 41.28 72.23
CA ASP A 270 -31.27 41.92 72.34
C ASP A 270 -30.91 42.74 71.07
N ASP A 271 -31.34 42.32 69.88
CA ASP A 271 -31.14 43.07 68.61
C ASP A 271 -31.92 44.41 68.58
N THR A 272 -32.99 44.54 69.37
CA THR A 272 -33.71 45.82 69.51
C THR A 272 -33.03 46.84 70.43
N ASP A 273 -31.92 46.49 71.06
CA ASP A 273 -31.17 47.39 71.96
C ASP A 273 -30.01 48.15 71.27
N ASP A 274 -29.64 47.83 70.03
CA ASP A 274 -28.54 48.49 69.30
C ASP A 274 -29.04 49.27 68.05
N ASP A 275 -29.17 50.60 68.18
CA ASP A 275 -28.48 51.62 67.35
C ASP A 275 -29.17 53.01 67.40
N ASP A 276 -30.39 53.13 67.92
CA ASP A 276 -31.02 54.43 68.17
C ASP A 276 -31.83 54.32 69.47
N GLY A 277 -31.45 55.04 70.53
CA GLY A 277 -32.00 54.94 71.91
C GLY A 277 -33.49 55.28 72.11
N VAL A 278 -34.36 54.79 71.24
CA VAL A 278 -35.82 54.83 71.29
C VAL A 278 -36.30 53.39 71.25
N ALA A 279 -36.55 52.80 72.41
CA ALA A 279 -37.07 51.44 72.52
C ALA A 279 -38.44 51.33 71.81
N GLN A 280 -38.45 50.84 70.57
CA GLN A 280 -39.69 50.41 69.92
C GLN A 280 -40.07 49.06 70.49
N ALA A 281 -40.82 49.05 71.58
CA ALA A 281 -41.35 47.83 72.17
C ALA A 281 -42.35 47.16 71.20
N ARG A 282 -41.87 46.26 70.34
CA ARG A 282 -42.73 45.37 69.56
C ARG A 282 -43.26 44.28 70.48
N VAL A 283 -44.54 44.40 70.85
CA VAL A 283 -45.25 43.37 71.60
C VAL A 283 -45.53 42.19 70.66
N MET A 284 -44.66 41.17 70.66
CA MET A 284 -44.92 39.91 69.96
C MET A 284 -45.83 39.02 70.79
N VAL A 285 -47.09 38.86 70.35
CA VAL A 285 -48.03 37.89 70.94
C VAL A 285 -47.89 36.54 70.23
N VAL A 286 -47.28 35.58 70.92
CA VAL A 286 -47.03 34.23 70.41
C VAL A 286 -48.20 33.32 70.79
N VAL A 287 -49.10 33.05 69.84
CA VAL A 287 -50.25 32.14 70.06
C VAL A 287 -49.94 30.76 69.45
N PRO A 288 -50.00 29.66 70.23
CA PRO A 288 -49.81 28.32 69.68
C PRO A 288 -50.97 27.96 68.74
N THR A 289 -50.65 27.49 67.54
CA THR A 289 -51.64 27.16 66.50
C THR A 289 -52.29 25.78 66.66
N ARG A 290 -51.85 24.99 67.67
CA ARG A 290 -52.40 23.67 68.01
C ARG A 290 -52.43 23.41 69.52
N ALA A 291 -53.36 22.56 69.97
CA ALA A 291 -53.58 22.23 71.38
C ALA A 291 -52.43 21.45 72.05
N ASP A 292 -51.52 20.89 71.25
CA ASP A 292 -50.32 20.18 71.68
C ASP A 292 -49.09 21.10 71.88
N ARG A 293 -49.25 22.42 71.69
CA ARG A 293 -48.20 23.45 71.81
C ARG A 293 -47.01 23.29 70.84
N ALA A 294 -47.14 22.47 69.79
CA ALA A 294 -46.08 22.21 68.83
C ALA A 294 -46.19 23.02 67.52
N GLY A 295 -47.10 23.99 67.45
CA GLY A 295 -47.34 24.78 66.25
C GLY A 295 -46.42 25.99 66.11
N VAL A 296 -45.97 26.26 64.88
CA VAL A 296 -45.23 27.49 64.53
C VAL A 296 -46.10 28.69 64.92
N PRO A 297 -45.57 29.64 65.72
CA PRO A 297 -46.35 30.78 66.19
C PRO A 297 -46.56 31.81 65.09
N PHE A 298 -47.75 32.41 65.05
CA PHE A 298 -48.04 33.56 64.19
C PHE A 298 -47.56 34.84 64.88
N ILE A 299 -46.67 35.59 64.22
CA ILE A 299 -46.16 36.86 64.74
C ILE A 299 -47.05 37.97 64.21
N TYR A 300 -47.75 38.66 65.11
CA TYR A 300 -48.37 39.95 64.83
C TYR A 300 -47.38 41.04 65.23
N ALA A 301 -46.92 41.81 64.24
CA ALA A 301 -46.18 43.05 64.47
C ALA A 301 -47.14 44.22 64.22
N GLU A 302 -47.47 44.95 65.27
CA GLU A 302 -48.25 46.18 65.18
C GLU A 302 -47.26 47.34 65.04
N ASP A 303 -47.12 47.89 63.84
CA ASP A 303 -46.35 49.13 63.62
C ASP A 303 -47.19 50.31 64.13
N ARG A 304 -46.63 51.07 65.07
CA ARG A 304 -47.17 52.35 65.54
C ARG A 304 -46.33 53.50 65.04
#